data_AF-A0A932A611-F1
#
_entry.id   AF-A0A932A611-F1
#
_cell.length_a   1.000
_cell.length_b   1.000
_cell.length_c   1.000
_cell.angle_alpha   90.00
_cell.angle_beta   90.00
_cell.angle_gamma   90.00
#
_symmetry.space_group_name_H-M   'P 1'
#
loop_
_entity.id
_entity.type
_entity.pdbx_description
1 polymer ?
#
loop_
_entity_poly.entity_id
_entity_poly.type
_entity_poly.pdbx_seq_one_letter_code
_entity_poly.pdbx_strand_id
1 'polypeptide(L)'
;MFIEYWKIFVFAAIFIVIAYLIFPKGDKLTEMYMKSYQWDEAFKLIEEELKKDPDNPRVLKNMAQYLEVQGDREKELALYEKLVE
;
A
#
# COMPACT_ATOMS: atom_id res chain seq x y z
N MET A 1 18.54 39.57 -17.55
CA MET A 1 18.96 38.28 -16.95
C MET A 1 17.88 37.27 -17.31
N PHE A 2 18.03 36.59 -18.45
CA PHE A 2 17.03 35.65 -18.95
C PHE A 2 17.16 34.37 -18.13
N ILE A 3 16.22 34.11 -17.23
CA ILE A 3 16.14 32.83 -16.54
C ILE A 3 15.80 31.79 -17.61
N GLU A 4 16.72 30.87 -17.89
CA GLU A 4 16.53 29.81 -18.87
C GLU A 4 15.44 28.87 -18.37
N TYR A 5 14.21 29.06 -18.87
CA TYR A 5 13.01 28.31 -18.48
C TYR A 5 13.20 26.79 -18.51
N TRP A 6 14.07 26.27 -19.39
CA TRP A 6 14.43 24.85 -19.43
C TRP A 6 15.02 24.33 -18.11
N LYS A 7 15.85 25.13 -17.42
CA LYS A 7 16.46 24.74 -16.15
C LYS A 7 15.41 24.55 -15.05
N ILE A 8 14.35 25.37 -15.05
CA ILE A 8 13.23 25.24 -14.11
C ILE A 8 12.45 23.95 -14.38
N PHE A 9 12.21 23.60 -15.64
CA PHE A 9 11.55 22.36 -16.02
C PHE A 9 12.34 21.12 -15.61
N VAL A 10 13.67 21.13 -15.81
CA VAL A 10 14.54 20.03 -15.36
C VAL A 10 14.50 19.90 -13.84
N PHE A 11 14.53 21.02 -13.11
CA PHE A 11 14.46 21.01 -11.66
C PHE A 11 13.12 20.48 -11.13
N ALA A 12 12.01 20.88 -11.75
CA ALA A 12 10.68 20.39 -11.44
C ALA A 12 10.53 18.89 -11.74
N ALA A 13 11.06 18.41 -12.87
CA ALA A 13 11.05 16.99 -13.22
C ALA A 13 11.87 16.16 -12.21
N ILE A 14 13.05 16.64 -11.81
CA ILE A 14 13.86 15.99 -10.77
C ILE A 14 13.10 15.95 -9.44
N PHE A 15 12.44 17.03 -9.06
CA PHE A 15 11.65 17.09 -7.83
C PHE A 15 10.48 16.10 -7.84
N ILE A 16 9.78 15.97 -8.96
CA ILE A 16 8.70 14.98 -9.14
C ILE A 16 9.24 13.56 -9.06
N VAL A 17 10.38 13.26 -9.69
CA VAL A 17 11.01 11.93 -9.63
C VAL A 17 11.46 11.61 -8.21
N ILE A 18 12.08 12.57 -7.51
CA ILE A 18 12.48 12.41 -6.10
C ILE A 18 11.25 12.17 -5.23
N ALA A 19 10.18 12.95 -5.41
CA ALA A 19 8.92 12.71 -4.71
C ALA A 19 8.40 11.30 -4.99
N TYR A 20 8.41 10.86 -6.26
CA TYR A 20 7.98 9.53 -6.65
C TYR A 20 8.84 8.41 -6.02
N LEU A 21 10.13 8.64 -5.82
CA LEU A 21 11.05 7.71 -5.16
C LEU A 21 10.90 7.70 -3.63
N ILE A 22 10.56 8.85 -3.03
CA ILE A 22 10.38 8.99 -1.58
C ILE A 22 9.02 8.46 -1.14
N PHE A 23 7.95 8.67 -1.91
CA PHE A 23 6.63 8.12 -1.63
C PHE A 23 6.62 6.62 -1.96
N PRO A 24 6.76 5.74 -0.96
CA PRO A 24 6.79 4.31 -1.20
C PRO A 24 5.38 3.89 -1.57
N LYS A 25 5.15 3.48 -2.81
CA LYS A 25 3.90 2.82 -3.22
C LYS A 25 4.06 1.31 -2.98
N GLY A 26 3.12 0.70 -2.26
CA GLY A 26 3.07 -0.74 -1.96
C GLY A 26 3.20 -1.07 -0.48
N ASP A 27 3.34 -2.37 -0.15
CA ASP A 27 3.50 -3.02 1.18
C ASP A 27 3.89 -2.13 2.38
N LYS A 28 4.91 -1.29 2.23
CA LYS A 28 5.41 -0.39 3.29
C LYS A 28 4.37 0.65 3.71
N LEU A 29 3.57 1.14 2.76
CA LEU A 29 2.48 2.07 3.02
C LEU A 29 1.37 1.37 3.81
N THR A 30 1.05 0.13 3.45
CA THR A 30 0.12 -0.74 4.20
C THR A 30 0.59 -0.92 5.64
N GLU A 31 1.86 -1.28 5.85
CA GLU A 31 2.44 -1.44 7.18
C GLU A 31 2.45 -0.12 7.98
N MET A 32 2.62 1.02 7.29
CA MET A 32 2.58 2.35 7.92
C MET A 32 1.16 2.73 8.34
N TYR A 33 0.16 2.52 7.48
CA TYR A 33 -1.25 2.78 7.79
C TYR A 33 -1.76 1.89 8.93
N MET A 34 -1.35 0.63 8.98
CA MET A 34 -1.63 -0.28 10.10
C MET A 34 -1.02 0.25 11.41
N LYS A 35 0.22 0.78 11.39
CA LYS A 35 0.83 1.40 12.58
C LYS A 35 0.19 2.74 12.99
N SER A 36 -0.45 3.43 12.05
CA SER A 36 -1.09 4.74 12.26
C SER A 36 -2.57 4.67 12.68
N TYR A 37 -3.11 3.50 13.03
CA TYR A 37 -4.54 3.28 13.37
C TYR A 37 -5.54 3.63 12.25
N GLN A 38 -5.06 3.79 11.02
CA GLN A 38 -5.86 4.08 9.83
C GLN A 38 -6.23 2.78 9.11
N TRP A 39 -6.94 1.92 9.83
CA TRP A 39 -7.25 0.55 9.43
C TRP A 39 -8.07 0.48 8.13
N ASP A 40 -9.01 1.40 7.92
CA ASP A 40 -9.87 1.43 6.73
C ASP A 40 -9.10 1.69 5.43
N GLU A 41 -8.03 2.48 5.51
CA GLU A 41 -7.18 2.83 4.36
C GLU A 41 -6.19 1.71 4.06
N ALA A 42 -5.67 1.05 5.10
CA ALA A 42 -4.87 -0.16 4.96
C ALA A 42 -5.66 -1.30 4.28
N PHE A 43 -6.93 -1.50 4.67
CA PHE A 43 -7.79 -2.52 4.08
C PHE A 43 -8.00 -2.32 2.58
N LYS A 44 -8.30 -1.08 2.14
CA LYS A 44 -8.47 -0.76 0.72
C LYS A 44 -7.21 -1.07 -0.08
N LEU A 45 -6.03 -0.75 0.46
CA LEU A 45 -4.76 -0.99 -0.20
C LEU A 45 -4.46 -2.50 -0.31
N ILE A 46 -4.72 -3.26 0.76
CA ILE A 46 -4.59 -4.73 0.76
C ILE A 46 -5.54 -5.35 -0.26
N GLU A 47 -6.80 -4.89 -0.34
CA GLU A 47 -7.79 -5.40 -1.29
C GLU A 47 -7.38 -5.11 -2.75
N GLU A 48 -6.85 -3.92 -3.04
CA GLU A 48 -6.33 -3.57 -4.36
C GLU A 48 -5.10 -4.41 -4.76
N GLU A 49 -4.25 -4.76 -3.80
CA GLU A 49 -3.09 -5.63 -4.04
C GLU A 49 -3.48 -7.09 -4.26
N LEU A 50 -4.43 -7.61 -3.46
CA LEU A 50 -4.99 -8.97 -3.63
C LEU A 50 -5.71 -9.14 -4.97
N LYS A 51 -6.38 -8.09 -5.48
CA LYS A 51 -7.01 -8.13 -6.82
C LYS A 51 -5.99 -8.26 -7.95
N LYS A 52 -4.76 -7.79 -7.76
CA LYS A 52 -3.69 -7.85 -8.76
C LYS A 52 -2.95 -9.17 -8.69
N ASP A 53 -2.69 -9.65 -7.48
CA ASP A 53 -1.98 -10.90 -7.22
C ASP A 53 -2.59 -11.59 -5.99
N PRO A 54 -3.60 -12.46 -6.20
CA PRO A 54 -4.32 -13.14 -5.11
C PRO A 54 -3.43 -14.04 -4.27
N ASP A 55 -2.39 -14.62 -4.88
CA ASP A 55 -1.53 -15.63 -4.25
C ASP A 55 -0.27 -15.01 -3.64
N ASN A 56 -0.15 -13.68 -3.63
CA ASN A 56 1.02 -13.02 -3.08
C ASN A 56 1.11 -13.26 -1.56
N PRO A 57 2.09 -14.06 -1.09
CA PRO A 57 2.16 -14.47 0.30
C PRO A 57 2.40 -13.29 1.25
N ARG A 58 2.92 -12.16 0.74
CA ARG A 58 3.13 -10.95 1.53
C ARG A 58 1.84 -10.16 1.72
N VAL A 59 1.02 -10.04 0.70
CA VAL A 59 -0.28 -9.35 0.79
C VAL A 59 -1.24 -10.16 1.68
N LEU A 60 -1.21 -11.48 1.54
CA LEU A 60 -1.94 -12.41 2.42
C LEU A 60 -1.54 -12.24 3.89
N LYS A 61 -0.25 -12.10 4.18
CA LYS A 61 0.24 -11.82 5.54
C LYS A 61 -0.29 -10.48 6.07
N ASN A 62 -0.29 -9.43 5.26
CA ASN A 62 -0.80 -8.11 5.66
C ASN A 62 -2.31 -8.16 5.96
N MET A 63 -3.07 -8.93 5.17
CA MET A 63 -4.51 -9.16 5.40
C MET A 63 -4.78 -9.94 6.69
N ALA A 64 -4.00 -10.98 6.96
CA ALA A 64 -4.10 -11.74 8.20
C ALA A 64 -3.85 -10.87 9.43
N GLN A 65 -2.79 -10.03 9.40
CA GLN A 65 -2.51 -9.10 10.48
C GLN A 65 -3.60 -8.03 10.65
N TYR A 66 -4.22 -7.57 9.56
CA TYR A 66 -5.36 -6.65 9.63
C TYR A 66 -6.55 -7.29 10.37
N LEU A 67 -6.90 -8.54 10.04
CA LEU A 67 -8.00 -9.27 10.65
C LEU A 67 -7.73 -9.61 12.13
N GLU A 68 -6.48 -9.95 12.46
CA GLU A 68 -6.04 -10.19 13.84
C GLU A 68 -6.25 -8.95 14.73
N VAL A 69 -5.89 -7.76 14.23
CA VAL A 69 -6.04 -6.50 14.98
C VAL A 69 -7.51 -6.06 15.10
N GLN A 70 -8.34 -6.33 14.10
CA GLN A 70 -9.78 -6.05 14.17
C GLN A 70 -10.54 -6.98 15.14
N GLY A 71 -9.88 -8.02 15.66
CA GLY A 71 -10.48 -8.98 16.59
C GLY A 71 -11.56 -9.86 15.96
N ASP A 72 -11.73 -9.77 14.63
CA ASP A 72 -12.80 -10.38 13.86
C ASP A 72 -12.34 -11.76 13.34
N ARG A 73 -11.94 -12.62 14.29
CA ARG A 73 -11.30 -13.93 14.05
C ARG A 73 -12.19 -14.88 13.21
N GLU A 74 -13.49 -14.65 13.16
CA GLU A 74 -14.44 -15.38 12.30
C GLU A 74 -14.32 -14.97 10.82
N LYS A 75 -14.05 -13.69 10.52
CA LYS A 75 -13.80 -13.24 9.15
C LYS A 75 -12.44 -13.68 8.61
N GLU A 76 -11.46 -13.85 9.50
CA GLU A 76 -10.16 -14.46 9.19
C GLU A 76 -10.34 -15.86 8.59
N LEU A 77 -11.09 -16.73 9.26
CA LEU A 77 -11.30 -18.12 8.82
C LEU A 77 -12.03 -18.18 7.48
N ALA A 78 -13.11 -17.39 7.32
CA ALA A 78 -13.89 -17.37 6.09
C ALA A 78 -13.11 -16.84 4.87
N LEU A 79 -12.17 -15.91 5.10
CA LEU A 79 -11.30 -15.42 4.03
C LEU A 79 -10.25 -16.46 3.64
N TYR A 80 -9.64 -17.14 4.63
CA TYR A 80 -8.74 -18.26 4.36
C TYR A 80 -9.44 -19.40 3.61
N GLU A 81 -10.67 -19.75 3.96
CA GLU A 81 -11.44 -20.77 3.26
C GLU A 81 -11.69 -20.38 1.79
N LYS A 82 -12.03 -19.11 1.54
CA LYS A 82 -12.28 -18.60 0.18
C LYS A 82 -11.02 -18.46 -0.69
N LEU A 83 -9.83 -18.44 -0.06
CA LEU A 83 -8.53 -18.37 -0.73
C LEU A 83 -7.93 -19.74 -1.02
N VAL A 84 -8.40 -20.79 -0.34
CA VAL A 84 -7.85 -22.15 -0.42
C VAL A 84 -8.73 -23.09 -1.28
N GLU A 85 -9.95 -22.69 -1.62
CA GLU A 85 -10.87 -23.38 -2.55
C GLU A 85 -10.69 -22.89 -4.01
#